data_AF-A0A4Z1E7U6-F1
#
_entry.id   AF-A0A4Z1E7U6-F1
#
_cell.length_a   1.000
_cell.length_b   1.000
_cell.length_c   1.000
_cell.angle_alpha   90.00
_cell.angle_beta   90.00
_cell.angle_gamma   90.00
#
_symmetry.space_group_name_H-M   'P 1'
#
loop_
_entity.id
_entity.type
_entity.pdbx_description
1 polymer ?
#
loop_
_entity_poly.entity_id
_entity_poly.type
_entity_poly.pdbx_seq_one_letter_code
_entity_poly.pdbx_strand_id
1 'polypeptide(L)'
;MASPQDTIAGAFKRLKSSISQQDAHNFASTELKDVWLAVRQIDSSQRQRQSGQNLRRIEPFLRGVEKYSKIVETLCNGTPYLSFIWAPIKLMLQIASHHRDIFEALISAYVDIGEALPRFDRYQKAFDNNVEFQQSLATVYTNILEFHQRAYKFLRQRAWHVIFLSFWKDFGSRFDSIINSLKKHRDFIDIEAASFDIVDSRESRVRMQDDIRLRLKRDLEMVEENEKNAKATRLQHAIAWFTLDGKNQETEHDRISKKRHDKTCEWMAGEQQFKSWMENNTEDPCLWIHGKPGSGKSVICSYIIQRLIEKPGLTTCYYYCDSRSSGNVCQQILATIAIQLLRQHNEISTLVANAFIYRGVDCTMTQLRALVPQLLQTVASTRIVIDGFG
;
A
#
# COMPACT_ATOMS: atom_id res chain seq x y z
N MET A 1 -23.69 9.85 -17.75
CA MET A 1 -22.88 9.91 -16.51
C MET A 1 -23.27 8.75 -15.63
N ALA A 2 -22.37 8.24 -14.77
CA ALA A 2 -22.74 7.30 -13.73
C ALA A 2 -23.65 8.02 -12.71
N SER A 3 -24.65 7.35 -12.15
CA SER A 3 -25.48 7.95 -11.11
C SER A 3 -24.67 8.17 -9.81
N PRO A 4 -25.15 9.03 -8.89
CA PRO A 4 -24.56 9.14 -7.56
C PRO A 4 -24.47 7.79 -6.84
N GLN A 5 -25.50 6.94 -6.96
CA GLN A 5 -25.51 5.59 -6.39
C GLN A 5 -24.43 4.69 -7.03
N ASP A 6 -24.26 4.73 -8.35
CA ASP A 6 -23.21 3.98 -9.05
C ASP A 6 -21.80 4.44 -8.62
N THR A 7 -21.64 5.75 -8.40
CA THR A 7 -20.38 6.34 -7.92
C THR A 7 -20.02 5.78 -6.54
N ILE A 8 -20.98 5.78 -5.60
CA ILE A 8 -20.82 5.21 -4.25
C ILE A 8 -20.54 3.71 -4.33
N ALA A 9 -21.32 2.97 -5.11
CA ALA A 9 -21.16 1.53 -5.30
C ALA A 9 -19.77 1.17 -5.86
N GLY A 10 -19.28 1.96 -6.81
CA GLY A 10 -17.93 1.81 -7.38
C GLY A 10 -16.83 2.02 -6.34
N ALA A 11 -16.92 3.08 -5.53
CA ALA A 11 -15.97 3.34 -4.45
C ALA A 11 -15.98 2.23 -3.39
N PHE A 12 -17.16 1.80 -2.97
CA PHE A 12 -17.35 0.66 -2.08
C PHE A 12 -16.69 -0.60 -2.62
N LYS A 13 -16.94 -0.95 -3.89
CA LYS A 13 -16.39 -2.16 -4.51
C LYS A 13 -14.85 -2.13 -4.55
N ARG A 14 -14.24 -0.97 -4.84
CA ARG A 14 -12.78 -0.78 -4.83
C ARG A 14 -12.17 -0.98 -3.44
N LEU A 15 -12.78 -0.43 -2.41
CA LEU A 15 -12.31 -0.62 -1.04
C LEU A 15 -12.50 -2.07 -0.58
N LYS A 16 -13.70 -2.63 -0.77
CA LYS A 16 -14.03 -4.01 -0.39
C LYS A 16 -13.10 -5.03 -1.04
N SER A 17 -12.72 -4.87 -2.31
CA SER A 17 -11.79 -5.78 -2.99
C SER A 17 -10.35 -5.68 -2.48
N SER A 18 -10.01 -4.62 -1.76
CA SER A 18 -8.67 -4.43 -1.18
C SER A 18 -8.54 -4.99 0.22
N ILE A 19 -9.66 -5.18 0.94
CA ILE A 19 -9.68 -5.62 2.33
C ILE A 19 -9.67 -7.15 2.40
N SER A 20 -8.89 -7.69 3.34
CA SER A 20 -8.81 -9.13 3.59
C SER A 20 -10.11 -9.65 4.22
N GLN A 21 -10.45 -10.92 3.99
CA GLN A 21 -11.63 -11.52 4.62
C GLN A 21 -11.54 -11.50 6.16
N GLN A 22 -10.34 -11.66 6.72
CA GLN A 22 -10.07 -11.61 8.15
C GLN A 22 -10.47 -10.25 8.74
N ASP A 23 -10.12 -9.16 8.07
CA ASP A 23 -10.41 -7.81 8.56
C ASP A 23 -11.85 -7.38 8.30
N ALA A 24 -12.46 -7.89 7.22
CA ALA A 24 -13.81 -7.54 6.83
C ALA A 24 -14.91 -8.15 7.73
N HIS A 25 -14.58 -9.10 8.62
CA HIS A 25 -15.55 -9.93 9.36
C HIS A 25 -16.63 -9.13 10.10
N ASN A 26 -16.29 -7.93 10.62
CA ASN A 26 -17.23 -7.06 11.34
C ASN A 26 -17.53 -5.74 10.63
N PHE A 27 -17.11 -5.58 9.37
CA PHE A 27 -17.26 -4.31 8.67
C PHE A 27 -18.74 -3.96 8.50
N ALA A 28 -19.56 -4.92 8.07
CA ALA A 28 -20.96 -4.69 7.75
C ALA A 28 -21.78 -4.15 8.93
N SER A 29 -21.45 -4.53 10.17
CA SER A 29 -22.17 -4.15 11.39
C SER A 29 -21.53 -2.98 12.15
N THR A 30 -20.44 -2.40 11.64
CA THR A 30 -19.75 -1.32 12.37
C THR A 30 -20.48 0.01 12.22
N GLU A 31 -20.77 0.64 13.35
CA GLU A 31 -21.38 1.96 13.46
C GLU A 31 -20.42 2.97 14.10
N LEU A 32 -20.78 4.26 14.07
CA LEU A 32 -20.01 5.34 14.70
C LEU A 32 -19.76 5.10 16.21
N LYS A 33 -20.72 4.51 16.92
CA LYS A 33 -20.57 4.17 18.36
C LYS A 33 -19.38 3.24 18.61
N ASP A 34 -19.11 2.34 17.67
CA ASP A 34 -18.00 1.39 17.77
C ASP A 34 -16.65 2.07 17.54
N VAL A 35 -16.61 3.11 16.69
CA VAL A 35 -15.42 3.95 16.49
C VAL A 35 -15.13 4.73 17.78
N TRP A 36 -16.14 5.34 18.39
CA TRP A 36 -15.98 6.03 19.68
C TRP A 36 -15.52 5.11 20.80
N LEU A 37 -16.06 3.89 20.87
CA LEU A 37 -15.62 2.86 21.80
C LEU A 37 -14.13 2.54 21.60
N ALA A 38 -13.72 2.31 20.36
CA ALA A 38 -12.32 2.04 20.03
C ALA A 38 -11.39 3.21 20.40
N VAL A 39 -11.79 4.45 20.10
CA VAL A 39 -11.05 5.67 20.50
C VAL A 39 -10.84 5.70 22.03
N ARG A 40 -11.88 5.44 22.81
CA ARG A 40 -11.78 5.42 24.28
C ARG A 40 -10.86 4.30 24.78
N GLN A 41 -10.94 3.11 24.18
CA GLN A 41 -10.10 1.97 24.54
C GLN A 41 -8.62 2.20 24.17
N ILE A 42 -8.35 2.86 23.04
CA ILE A 42 -6.99 3.23 22.64
C ILE A 42 -6.42 4.28 23.59
N ASP A 43 -7.18 5.32 23.93
CA ASP A 43 -6.76 6.38 24.86
C ASP A 43 -6.42 5.80 26.24
N SER A 44 -7.27 4.93 26.80
CA SER A 44 -6.98 4.28 28.08
C SER A 44 -5.72 3.41 28.03
N SER A 45 -5.55 2.62 26.97
CA SER A 45 -4.38 1.75 26.78
C SER A 45 -3.08 2.52 26.60
N GLN A 46 -3.09 3.62 25.82
CA GLN A 46 -1.91 4.48 25.62
C GLN A 46 -1.53 5.22 26.89
N ARG A 47 -2.49 5.70 27.69
CA ARG A 47 -2.22 6.34 28.99
C ARG A 47 -1.57 5.38 29.98
N GLN A 48 -2.06 4.13 30.05
CA GLN A 48 -1.45 3.09 30.89
C GLN A 48 0.01 2.83 30.52
N ARG A 49 0.36 2.94 29.23
CA ARG A 49 1.72 2.75 28.71
C ARG A 49 2.54 4.05 28.65
N GLN A 50 2.05 5.15 29.23
CA GLN A 50 2.68 6.48 29.19
C GLN A 50 2.97 6.99 27.76
N SER A 51 2.19 6.54 26.76
CA SER A 51 2.30 6.91 25.35
C SER A 51 1.08 7.68 24.84
N GLY A 52 0.32 8.28 25.77
CA GLY A 52 -0.93 8.98 25.49
C GLY A 52 -0.78 10.04 24.40
N GLN A 53 -1.66 10.00 23.41
CA GLN A 53 -1.83 11.05 22.41
C GLN A 53 -3.11 11.85 22.66
N ASN A 54 -3.21 13.04 22.07
CA ASN A 54 -4.44 13.84 22.17
C ASN A 54 -5.52 13.32 21.22
N LEU A 55 -6.15 12.19 21.56
CA LEU A 55 -7.22 11.59 20.75
C LEU A 55 -8.45 12.50 20.60
N ARG A 56 -8.62 13.56 21.41
CA ARG A 56 -9.70 14.54 21.22
C ARG A 56 -9.63 15.23 19.87
N ARG A 57 -8.46 15.26 19.22
CA ARG A 57 -8.28 15.84 17.89
C ARG A 57 -9.11 15.17 16.80
N ILE A 58 -9.45 13.89 16.93
CA ILE A 58 -10.26 13.19 15.92
C ILE A 58 -11.76 13.56 16.00
N GLU A 59 -12.19 14.18 17.10
CA GLU A 59 -13.61 14.44 17.36
C GLU A 59 -14.29 15.34 16.30
N PRO A 60 -13.70 16.46 15.84
CA PRO A 60 -14.30 17.27 14.79
C PRO A 60 -14.54 16.48 13.50
N PHE A 61 -13.59 15.62 13.12
CA PHE A 61 -13.75 14.72 11.97
C PHE A 61 -14.91 13.74 12.18
N LEU A 62 -14.94 13.02 13.30
CA LEU A 62 -16.02 12.04 13.57
C LEU A 62 -17.41 12.70 13.58
N ARG A 63 -17.53 13.90 14.16
CA ARG A 63 -18.78 14.68 14.15
C ARG A 63 -19.15 15.18 12.75
N GLY A 64 -18.17 15.62 11.96
CA GLY A 64 -18.37 16.02 10.57
C GLY A 64 -18.89 14.87 9.71
N VAL A 65 -18.27 13.70 9.83
CA VAL A 65 -18.69 12.48 9.13
C VAL A 65 -20.04 11.97 9.65
N GLU A 66 -20.38 12.16 10.93
CA GLU A 66 -21.71 11.80 11.46
C GLU A 66 -22.82 12.62 10.80
N LYS A 67 -22.60 13.94 10.66
CA LYS A 67 -23.54 14.82 9.96
C LYS A 67 -23.67 14.41 8.50
N TYR A 68 -22.55 14.13 7.85
CA TYR A 68 -22.50 13.65 6.47
C TYR A 68 -23.25 12.31 6.29
N SER A 69 -23.04 11.35 7.19
CA SER A 69 -23.59 10.00 7.05
C SER A 69 -25.11 10.00 7.06
N LYS A 70 -25.72 10.87 7.88
CA LYS A 70 -27.19 11.05 7.95
C LYS A 70 -27.80 11.51 6.63
N ILE A 71 -27.02 12.23 5.82
CA ILE A 71 -27.50 12.73 4.53
C ILE A 71 -27.23 11.71 3.43
N VAL A 72 -26.00 11.17 3.35
CA VAL A 72 -25.66 10.20 2.31
C VAL A 72 -26.42 8.88 2.46
N GLU A 73 -27.00 8.61 3.64
CA GLU A 73 -27.88 7.47 3.90
C GLU A 73 -29.03 7.36 2.88
N THR A 74 -29.59 8.49 2.42
CA THR A 74 -30.64 8.50 1.40
C THR A 74 -30.17 7.92 0.06
N LEU A 75 -28.88 8.07 -0.27
CA LEU A 75 -28.25 7.50 -1.47
C LEU A 75 -27.79 6.05 -1.26
N CYS A 76 -27.61 5.62 -0.02
CA CYS A 76 -27.15 4.29 0.34
C CYS A 76 -28.31 3.31 0.62
N ASN A 77 -29.57 3.73 0.52
CA ASN A 77 -30.75 3.02 1.02
C ASN A 77 -30.71 1.49 0.81
N GLY A 78 -30.70 0.72 1.91
CA GLY A 78 -30.68 -0.76 1.90
C GLY A 78 -29.32 -1.43 1.59
N THR A 79 -28.22 -0.67 1.51
CA THR A 79 -26.88 -1.17 1.21
C THR A 79 -25.93 -1.11 2.42
N PRO A 80 -24.84 -1.91 2.46
CA PRO A 80 -23.87 -1.87 3.55
C PRO A 80 -22.84 -0.72 3.41
N TYR A 81 -23.13 0.35 2.66
CA TYR A 81 -22.13 1.37 2.32
C TYR A 81 -21.74 2.25 3.52
N LEU A 82 -22.69 2.61 4.39
CA LEU A 82 -22.40 3.47 5.55
C LEU A 82 -21.37 2.87 6.51
N SER A 83 -21.43 1.56 6.74
CA SER A 83 -20.49 0.90 7.65
C SER A 83 -19.06 0.87 7.11
N PHE A 84 -18.87 1.02 5.79
CA PHE A 84 -17.55 1.16 5.15
C PHE A 84 -16.94 2.57 5.30
N ILE A 85 -17.69 3.53 5.85
CA ILE A 85 -17.11 4.78 6.36
C ILE A 85 -16.46 4.50 7.72
N TRP A 86 -17.17 3.82 8.63
CA TRP A 86 -16.78 3.66 10.03
C TRP A 86 -15.76 2.55 10.28
N ALA A 87 -15.95 1.39 9.66
CA ALA A 87 -15.12 0.21 9.89
C ALA A 87 -13.64 0.43 9.59
N PRO A 88 -13.25 1.09 8.47
CA PRO A 88 -11.85 1.40 8.23
C PRO A 88 -11.25 2.33 9.28
N ILE A 89 -11.98 3.36 9.73
CA ILE A 89 -11.49 4.28 10.78
C ILE A 89 -11.14 3.50 12.04
N LYS A 90 -12.08 2.68 12.53
CA LYS A 90 -11.86 1.82 13.69
C LYS A 90 -10.64 0.91 13.50
N LEU A 91 -10.58 0.20 12.37
CA LEU A 91 -9.51 -0.75 12.08
C LEU A 91 -8.13 -0.06 12.04
N MET A 92 -8.02 1.05 11.32
CA MET A 92 -6.74 1.74 11.13
C MET A 92 -6.24 2.35 12.43
N LEU A 93 -7.12 2.92 13.25
CA LEU A 93 -6.76 3.39 14.59
C LEU A 93 -6.26 2.24 15.47
N GLN A 94 -6.92 1.08 15.43
CA GLN A 94 -6.49 -0.10 16.19
C GLN A 94 -5.11 -0.60 15.75
N ILE A 95 -4.86 -0.70 14.44
CA ILE A 95 -3.55 -1.12 13.90
C ILE A 95 -2.46 -0.11 14.28
N ALA A 96 -2.71 1.19 14.07
CA ALA A 96 -1.73 2.24 14.31
C ALA A 96 -1.46 2.50 15.81
N SER A 97 -2.39 2.16 16.71
CA SER A 97 -2.34 2.52 18.14
C SER A 97 -1.06 2.13 18.89
N HIS A 98 -0.33 1.12 18.39
CA HIS A 98 0.91 0.62 18.97
C HIS A 98 2.16 1.36 18.48
N HIS A 99 2.02 2.27 17.51
CA HIS A 99 3.13 2.99 16.89
C HIS A 99 2.86 4.50 16.92
N ARG A 100 3.59 5.22 17.77
CA ARG A 100 3.33 6.63 18.08
C ARG A 100 3.27 7.54 16.85
N ASP A 101 4.33 7.55 16.05
CA ASP A 101 4.46 8.48 14.92
C ASP A 101 3.44 8.21 13.81
N ILE A 102 3.14 6.93 13.60
CA ILE A 102 2.10 6.51 12.64
C ILE A 102 0.74 6.96 13.14
N PHE A 103 0.43 6.70 14.40
CA PHE A 103 -0.86 7.06 14.97
C PHE A 103 -1.08 8.57 14.91
N GLU A 104 -0.06 9.37 15.22
CA GLU A 104 -0.11 10.83 15.13
C GLU A 104 -0.39 11.31 13.71
N ALA A 105 0.32 10.76 12.71
CA ALA A 105 0.10 11.12 11.31
C ALA A 105 -1.28 10.68 10.79
N LEU A 106 -1.77 9.51 11.19
CA LEU A 106 -3.11 9.04 10.85
C LEU A 106 -4.18 9.96 11.47
N ILE A 107 -4.02 10.36 12.73
CA ILE A 107 -4.91 11.32 13.39
C ILE A 107 -4.86 12.67 12.68
N SER A 108 -3.67 13.17 12.33
CA SER A 108 -3.52 14.43 11.58
C SER A 108 -4.25 14.38 10.25
N ALA A 109 -4.11 13.29 9.49
CA ALA A 109 -4.83 13.15 8.23
C ALA A 109 -6.35 13.14 8.40
N TYR A 110 -6.86 12.49 9.46
CA TYR A 110 -8.29 12.56 9.77
C TYR A 110 -8.74 13.97 10.14
N VAL A 111 -7.94 14.73 10.88
CA VAL A 111 -8.20 16.15 11.17
C VAL A 111 -8.29 16.93 9.87
N ASP A 112 -7.31 16.81 8.98
CA ASP A 112 -7.26 17.53 7.70
C ASP A 112 -8.48 17.19 6.82
N ILE A 113 -8.87 15.91 6.77
CA ILE A 113 -10.10 15.48 6.07
C ILE A 113 -11.30 16.17 6.72
N GLY A 114 -11.41 16.13 8.04
CA GLY A 114 -12.51 16.75 8.80
C GLY A 114 -12.66 18.24 8.54
N GLU A 115 -11.55 18.98 8.48
CA GLU A 115 -11.53 20.41 8.16
C GLU A 115 -11.91 20.71 6.71
N ALA A 116 -11.63 19.77 5.80
CA ALA A 116 -12.00 19.87 4.39
C ALA A 116 -13.46 19.45 4.11
N LEU A 117 -14.16 18.81 5.06
CA LEU A 117 -15.53 18.36 4.85
C LEU A 117 -16.51 19.56 4.68
N PRO A 118 -17.49 19.42 3.77
CA PRO A 118 -18.60 20.37 3.67
C PRO A 118 -19.47 20.44 4.93
N ARG A 119 -20.14 21.59 5.13
CA ARG A 119 -21.12 21.79 6.22
C ARG A 119 -22.50 21.31 5.80
N PHE A 120 -22.72 20.01 5.98
CA PHE A 120 -23.90 19.30 5.49
C PHE A 120 -25.22 19.67 6.20
N ASP A 121 -25.16 20.10 7.46
CA ASP A 121 -26.32 20.43 8.31
C ASP A 121 -27.12 21.65 7.85
N ARG A 122 -26.54 22.52 7.01
CA ARG A 122 -27.19 23.78 6.63
C ARG A 122 -28.24 23.66 5.53
N TYR A 123 -28.26 22.55 4.78
CA TYR A 123 -28.99 22.53 3.51
C TYR A 123 -29.98 21.38 3.37
N GLN A 124 -30.31 20.63 4.45
CA GLN A 124 -30.94 19.29 4.42
C GLN A 124 -32.15 19.17 3.46
N LYS A 125 -32.95 20.23 3.33
CA LYS A 125 -34.12 20.29 2.42
C LYS A 125 -33.77 20.43 0.92
N ALA A 126 -32.61 21.00 0.58
CA ALA A 126 -32.13 21.14 -0.80
C ALA A 126 -31.50 19.83 -1.35
N PHE A 127 -31.14 18.87 -0.47
CA PHE A 127 -30.43 17.64 -0.84
C PHE A 127 -31.30 16.61 -1.56
N ASP A 128 -32.59 16.51 -1.22
CA ASP A 128 -33.40 15.35 -1.61
C ASP A 128 -33.73 15.35 -3.11
N ASN A 129 -33.77 16.51 -3.77
CA ASN A 129 -34.24 16.65 -5.15
C ASN A 129 -33.18 17.19 -6.14
N ASN A 130 -31.93 17.34 -5.71
CA ASN A 130 -30.87 17.95 -6.53
C ASN A 130 -29.77 16.91 -6.85
N VAL A 131 -29.75 16.44 -8.10
CA VAL A 131 -28.84 15.38 -8.58
C VAL A 131 -27.39 15.85 -8.51
N GLU A 132 -27.14 17.12 -8.79
CA GLU A 132 -25.85 17.78 -8.74
C GLU A 132 -25.28 17.75 -7.32
N PHE A 133 -26.14 18.02 -6.34
CA PHE A 133 -25.81 17.90 -4.93
C PHE A 133 -25.50 16.45 -4.56
N GLN A 134 -26.36 15.50 -4.94
CA GLN A 134 -26.16 14.08 -4.68
C GLN A 134 -24.84 13.57 -5.25
N GLN A 135 -24.42 14.08 -6.42
CA GLN A 135 -23.13 13.77 -7.00
C GLN A 135 -21.97 14.28 -6.12
N SER A 136 -22.09 15.47 -5.52
CA SER A 136 -21.08 15.99 -4.58
C SER A 136 -20.98 15.13 -3.32
N LEU A 137 -22.11 14.64 -2.78
CA LEU A 137 -22.11 13.68 -1.67
C LEU A 137 -21.39 12.38 -2.06
N ALA A 138 -21.65 11.86 -3.25
CA ALA A 138 -21.02 10.66 -3.76
C ALA A 138 -19.50 10.83 -3.97
N THR A 139 -19.05 12.03 -4.38
CA THR A 139 -17.62 12.34 -4.47
C THR A 139 -16.95 12.42 -3.10
N VAL A 140 -17.60 13.03 -2.10
CA VAL A 140 -17.09 13.05 -0.71
C VAL A 140 -16.94 11.62 -0.18
N TYR A 141 -17.93 10.75 -0.42
CA TYR A 141 -17.85 9.32 -0.07
C TYR A 141 -16.61 8.67 -0.72
N THR A 142 -16.44 8.92 -2.02
CA THR A 142 -15.35 8.35 -2.81
C THR A 142 -13.99 8.79 -2.27
N ASN A 143 -13.81 10.07 -1.94
CA ASN A 143 -12.58 10.62 -1.38
C ASN A 143 -12.23 10.00 -0.02
N ILE A 144 -13.21 9.85 0.88
CA ILE A 144 -13.02 9.19 2.18
C ILE A 144 -12.58 7.73 1.99
N LEU A 145 -13.27 7.00 1.10
CA LEU A 145 -12.96 5.59 0.84
C LEU A 145 -11.62 5.41 0.11
N GLU A 146 -11.21 6.35 -0.74
CA GLU A 146 -9.90 6.33 -1.37
C GLU A 146 -8.77 6.47 -0.34
N PHE A 147 -8.90 7.42 0.59
CA PHE A 147 -7.98 7.54 1.72
C PHE A 147 -7.93 6.23 2.52
N HIS A 148 -9.10 5.68 2.90
CA HIS A 148 -9.19 4.41 3.62
C HIS A 148 -8.53 3.25 2.88
N GLN A 149 -8.73 3.14 1.57
CA GLN A 149 -8.14 2.07 0.76
C GLN A 149 -6.61 2.14 0.75
N ARG A 150 -6.05 3.34 0.60
CA ARG A 150 -4.60 3.56 0.56
C ARG A 150 -3.97 3.33 1.93
N ALA A 151 -4.55 3.88 2.98
CA ALA A 151 -4.10 3.69 4.34
C ALA A 151 -4.20 2.21 4.77
N TYR A 152 -5.28 1.50 4.42
CA TYR A 152 -5.40 0.06 4.66
C TYR A 152 -4.30 -0.74 3.95
N LYS A 153 -4.10 -0.51 2.65
CA LYS A 153 -3.06 -1.22 1.87
C LYS A 153 -1.69 -1.02 2.48
N PHE A 154 -1.40 0.18 2.97
CA PHE A 154 -0.16 0.49 3.65
C PHE A 154 -0.04 -0.22 5.02
N LEU A 155 -1.02 -0.05 5.92
CA LEU A 155 -0.99 -0.63 7.27
C LEU A 155 -0.98 -2.17 7.31
N ARG A 156 -1.37 -2.81 6.21
CA ARG A 156 -1.34 -4.28 6.06
C ARG A 156 -0.14 -4.81 5.29
N GLN A 157 0.75 -3.95 4.82
CA GLN A 157 2.05 -4.41 4.35
C GLN A 157 2.85 -5.01 5.51
N ARG A 158 3.66 -6.02 5.22
CA ARG A 158 4.55 -6.59 6.22
C ARG A 158 5.65 -5.59 6.55
N ALA A 159 6.06 -5.52 7.81
CA ALA A 159 7.01 -4.51 8.31
C ALA A 159 6.65 -3.05 7.96
N TRP A 160 5.35 -2.75 7.76
CA TRP A 160 4.86 -1.43 7.34
C TRP A 160 5.36 -0.27 8.23
N HIS A 161 5.58 -0.52 9.53
CA HIS A 161 6.05 0.50 10.46
C HIS A 161 7.50 0.95 10.17
N VAL A 162 8.33 0.10 9.56
CA VAL A 162 9.71 0.43 9.17
C VAL A 162 9.72 1.40 7.98
N ILE A 163 8.73 1.28 7.10
CA ILE A 163 8.64 2.04 5.85
C ILE A 163 7.67 3.23 5.95
N PHE A 164 7.07 3.47 7.11
CA PHE A 164 6.02 4.47 7.27
C PHE A 164 6.37 5.87 6.78
N LEU A 165 7.47 6.46 7.26
CA LEU A 165 7.82 7.84 6.88
C LEU A 165 8.02 7.98 5.37
N SER A 166 8.61 6.96 4.74
CA SER A 166 8.81 6.87 3.30
C SER A 166 7.49 6.85 2.55
N PHE A 167 6.60 5.93 2.93
CA PHE A 167 5.30 5.78 2.27
C PHE A 167 4.36 6.95 2.53
N TRP A 168 4.38 7.52 3.73
CA TRP A 168 3.54 8.67 4.08
C TRP A 168 3.91 9.88 3.22
N LYS A 169 5.22 10.13 3.05
CA LYS A 169 5.72 11.17 2.16
C LYS A 169 5.29 10.94 0.70
N ASP A 170 5.32 9.68 0.25
CA ASP A 170 4.90 9.32 -1.11
C ASP A 170 3.40 9.47 -1.34
N PHE A 171 2.62 9.23 -0.30
CA PHE A 171 1.18 9.44 -0.32
C PHE A 171 0.80 10.93 -0.30
N GLY A 172 1.72 11.82 0.10
CA GLY A 172 1.47 13.25 0.29
C GLY A 172 0.75 13.92 -0.88
N SER A 173 1.23 13.79 -2.12
CA SER A 173 0.61 14.44 -3.28
C SER A 173 -0.81 13.93 -3.57
N ARG A 174 -1.05 12.63 -3.36
CA ARG A 174 -2.40 12.05 -3.47
C ARG A 174 -3.30 12.53 -2.34
N PHE A 175 -2.77 12.58 -1.12
CA PHE A 175 -3.50 13.09 0.03
C PHE A 175 -3.90 14.55 -0.18
N ASP A 176 -2.99 15.39 -0.64
CA ASP A 176 -3.26 16.78 -1.00
C ASP A 176 -4.35 16.88 -2.09
N SER A 177 -4.32 15.98 -3.08
CA SER A 177 -5.38 15.90 -4.10
C SER A 177 -6.75 15.56 -3.50
N ILE A 178 -6.81 14.61 -2.56
CA ILE A 178 -8.03 14.25 -1.81
C ILE A 178 -8.55 15.47 -1.02
N ILE A 179 -7.67 16.14 -0.26
CA ILE A 179 -8.03 17.32 0.53
C ILE A 179 -8.51 18.47 -0.38
N ASN A 180 -7.84 18.71 -1.50
CA ASN A 180 -8.23 19.74 -2.46
C ASN A 180 -9.57 19.41 -3.13
N SER A 181 -9.84 18.14 -3.42
CA SER A 181 -11.14 17.67 -3.94
C SER A 181 -12.26 17.94 -2.93
N LEU A 182 -12.05 17.60 -1.66
CA LEU A 182 -13.01 17.88 -0.58
C LEU A 182 -13.26 19.39 -0.42
N LYS A 183 -12.21 20.22 -0.41
CA LYS A 183 -12.32 21.68 -0.32
C LYS A 183 -13.10 22.26 -1.51
N LYS A 184 -12.78 21.87 -2.75
CA LYS A 184 -13.53 22.30 -3.96
C LYS A 184 -15.02 21.95 -3.86
N HIS A 185 -15.36 20.77 -3.35
CA HIS A 185 -16.76 20.38 -3.14
C HIS A 185 -17.44 21.14 -2.00
N ARG A 186 -16.72 21.45 -0.91
CA ARG A 186 -17.22 22.34 0.15
C ARG A 186 -17.56 23.71 -0.41
N ASP A 187 -16.63 24.31 -1.14
CA ASP A 187 -16.81 25.66 -1.70
C ASP A 187 -17.97 25.68 -2.72
N PHE A 188 -18.12 24.62 -3.54
CA PHE A 188 -19.27 24.44 -4.42
C PHE A 188 -20.61 24.38 -3.66
N ILE A 189 -20.66 23.60 -2.57
CA ILE A 189 -21.87 23.46 -1.75
C ILE A 189 -22.22 24.79 -1.07
N ASP A 190 -21.24 25.54 -0.58
CA ASP A 190 -21.46 26.85 0.05
C ASP A 190 -21.97 27.90 -0.96
N ILE A 191 -21.50 27.85 -2.21
CA ILE A 191 -22.00 28.72 -3.30
C ILE A 191 -23.43 28.31 -3.70
N GLU A 192 -23.68 27.03 -3.92
CA GLU A 192 -24.99 26.51 -4.34
C GLU A 192 -26.06 26.92 -3.33
N ALA A 193 -25.76 26.74 -2.06
CA ALA A 193 -26.57 27.16 -0.93
C ALA A 193 -26.93 28.66 -0.92
N ALA A 194 -25.97 29.54 -1.20
CA ALA A 194 -26.21 30.97 -1.24
C ALA A 194 -27.08 31.39 -2.44
N SER A 195 -27.15 30.54 -3.48
CA SER A 195 -27.80 30.86 -4.75
C SER A 195 -29.18 30.25 -4.93
N PHE A 196 -29.65 29.41 -3.99
CA PHE A 196 -30.79 28.49 -4.16
C PHE A 196 -32.07 29.16 -4.72
N ASP A 197 -32.35 30.42 -4.37
CA ASP A 197 -33.57 31.16 -4.75
C ASP A 197 -33.51 31.92 -6.09
N ILE A 198 -32.41 31.85 -6.86
CA ILE A 198 -32.25 32.60 -8.12
C ILE A 198 -32.53 31.69 -9.32
N VAL A 199 -33.44 32.07 -10.25
CA VAL A 199 -33.90 31.22 -11.38
C VAL A 199 -32.90 31.10 -12.54
N ASP A 200 -32.09 32.13 -12.81
CA ASP A 200 -31.07 32.17 -13.89
C ASP A 200 -29.82 31.30 -13.59
N SER A 201 -29.88 30.54 -12.50
CA SER A 201 -28.76 29.85 -11.90
C SER A 201 -28.59 28.42 -12.38
N ARG A 202 -29.65 27.69 -12.77
CA ARG A 202 -29.57 26.23 -12.98
C ARG A 202 -28.59 25.84 -14.09
N GLU A 203 -28.64 26.50 -15.24
CA GLU A 203 -27.73 26.18 -16.35
C GLU A 203 -26.28 26.57 -16.01
N SER A 204 -26.09 27.75 -15.41
CA SER A 204 -24.79 28.24 -14.92
C SER A 204 -24.18 27.33 -13.85
N ARG A 205 -25.01 26.77 -12.94
CA ARG A 205 -24.63 25.79 -11.90
C ARG A 205 -24.18 24.48 -12.51
N VAL A 206 -24.92 23.94 -13.49
CA VAL A 206 -24.53 22.72 -14.23
C VAL A 206 -23.18 22.93 -14.92
N ARG A 207 -22.98 24.06 -15.61
CA ARG A 207 -21.70 24.38 -16.26
C ARG A 207 -20.55 24.47 -15.26
N MET A 208 -20.75 25.14 -14.13
CA MET A 208 -19.75 25.27 -13.07
C MET A 208 -19.39 23.90 -12.48
N GLN A 209 -20.38 23.05 -12.23
CA GLN A 209 -20.15 21.71 -11.70
C GLN A 209 -19.39 20.83 -12.70
N ASP A 210 -19.76 20.86 -13.97
CA ASP A 210 -19.08 20.10 -15.01
C ASP A 210 -17.62 20.55 -15.19
N ASP A 211 -17.35 21.86 -15.11
CA ASP A 211 -15.98 22.38 -15.10
C ASP A 211 -15.19 21.90 -13.88
N ILE A 212 -15.75 21.96 -12.66
CA ILE A 212 -15.12 21.41 -11.46
C ILE A 212 -14.82 19.92 -11.63
N ARG A 213 -15.80 19.15 -12.12
CA ARG A 213 -15.67 17.70 -12.33
C ARG A 213 -14.58 17.36 -13.34
N LEU A 214 -14.53 18.07 -14.47
CA LEU A 214 -13.52 17.86 -15.50
C LEU A 214 -12.12 18.24 -15.00
N ARG A 215 -11.99 19.31 -14.22
CA ARG A 215 -10.72 19.70 -13.59
C ARG A 215 -10.25 18.65 -12.58
N LEU A 216 -11.14 18.21 -11.68
CA LEU A 216 -10.81 17.15 -10.71
C LEU A 216 -10.39 15.85 -11.38
N LYS A 217 -11.06 15.46 -12.47
CA LYS A 217 -10.68 14.26 -13.23
C LYS A 217 -9.27 14.40 -13.83
N ARG A 218 -8.95 15.53 -14.47
CA ARG A 218 -7.61 15.80 -15.01
C ARG A 218 -6.53 15.83 -13.93
N ASP A 219 -6.83 16.49 -12.80
CA ASP A 219 -5.92 16.55 -11.65
C ASP A 219 -5.61 15.13 -11.14
N LEU A 220 -6.63 14.27 -11.01
CA LEU A 220 -6.48 12.88 -10.57
C LEU A 220 -5.65 12.03 -11.56
N GLU A 221 -5.92 12.15 -12.87
CA GLU A 221 -5.17 11.46 -13.92
C GLU A 221 -3.68 11.87 -13.89
N MET A 222 -3.40 13.16 -13.74
CA MET A 222 -2.05 13.69 -13.62
C MET A 222 -1.34 13.17 -12.36
N VAL A 223 -2.03 13.09 -11.21
CA VAL A 223 -1.44 12.53 -9.97
C VAL A 223 -1.19 11.02 -10.13
N GLU A 224 -2.06 10.27 -10.81
CA GLU A 224 -1.85 8.84 -11.12
C GLU A 224 -0.64 8.61 -12.02
N GLU A 225 -0.50 9.41 -13.07
CA GLU A 225 0.66 9.34 -13.97
C GLU A 225 1.95 9.71 -13.23
N ASN A 226 1.94 10.79 -12.45
CA ASN A 226 3.08 11.21 -11.64
C ASN A 226 3.48 10.15 -10.61
N GLU A 227 2.52 9.51 -9.93
CA GLU A 227 2.81 8.39 -9.02
C GLU A 227 3.47 7.22 -9.75
N LYS A 228 2.97 6.85 -10.93
CA LYS A 228 3.51 5.75 -11.72
C LYS A 228 4.94 6.05 -12.16
N ASN A 229 5.18 7.25 -12.66
CA ASN A 229 6.50 7.71 -13.09
C ASN A 229 7.47 7.79 -11.90
N ALA A 230 7.05 8.39 -10.78
CA ALA A 230 7.86 8.49 -9.57
C ALA A 230 8.23 7.12 -9.00
N LYS A 231 7.33 6.13 -9.05
CA LYS A 231 7.63 4.74 -8.65
C LYS A 231 8.67 4.10 -9.57
N ALA A 232 8.52 4.25 -10.88
CA ALA A 232 9.46 3.70 -11.86
C ALA A 232 10.87 4.33 -11.72
N THR A 233 10.96 5.66 -11.68
CA THR A 233 12.22 6.39 -11.48
C THR A 233 12.89 6.02 -10.17
N ARG A 234 12.12 5.88 -9.09
CA ARG A 234 12.65 5.50 -7.78
C ARG A 234 13.23 4.09 -7.77
N LEU A 235 12.54 3.13 -8.39
CA LEU A 235 13.07 1.78 -8.55
C LEU A 235 14.40 1.80 -9.32
N GLN A 236 14.45 2.56 -10.42
CA GLN A 236 15.68 2.72 -11.20
C GLN A 236 16.81 3.34 -10.37
N HIS A 237 16.55 4.41 -9.62
CA HIS A 237 17.54 5.03 -8.74
C HIS A 237 18.00 4.08 -7.63
N ALA A 238 17.07 3.32 -7.03
CA ALA A 238 17.38 2.33 -6.01
C ALA A 238 18.26 1.21 -6.54
N ILE A 239 17.99 0.70 -7.75
CA ILE A 239 18.84 -0.30 -8.40
C ILE A 239 20.21 0.29 -8.75
N ALA A 240 20.25 1.50 -9.29
CA ALA A 240 21.51 2.18 -9.67
C ALA A 240 22.44 2.41 -8.46
N TRP A 241 21.87 2.64 -7.27
CA TRP A 241 22.64 2.80 -6.03
C TRP A 241 23.53 1.60 -5.70
N PHE A 242 23.13 0.38 -6.09
CA PHE A 242 23.94 -0.81 -5.84
C PHE A 242 25.17 -0.92 -6.75
N THR A 243 25.29 -0.08 -7.80
CA THR A 243 26.42 -0.03 -8.75
C THR A 243 26.74 -1.38 -9.42
N LEU A 244 25.75 -2.27 -9.51
CA LEU A 244 25.88 -3.61 -10.10
C LEU A 244 24.84 -3.81 -11.20
N ASP A 245 25.24 -4.48 -12.27
CA ASP A 245 24.27 -5.00 -13.23
C ASP A 245 23.68 -6.33 -12.73
N GLY A 246 22.50 -6.22 -12.10
CA GLY A 246 21.75 -7.38 -11.62
C GLY A 246 21.26 -8.32 -12.75
N LYS A 247 21.32 -7.94 -14.03
CA LYS A 247 20.90 -8.81 -15.15
C LYS A 247 21.90 -9.92 -15.48
N ASN A 248 23.12 -9.83 -14.96
CA ASN A 248 24.12 -10.89 -15.13
C ASN A 248 23.64 -12.24 -14.58
N GLN A 249 22.92 -12.23 -13.45
CA GLN A 249 22.44 -13.46 -12.81
C GLN A 249 21.28 -14.12 -13.59
N GLU A 250 20.36 -13.33 -14.16
CA GLU A 250 19.29 -13.81 -15.04
C GLU A 250 19.87 -14.48 -16.30
N THR A 251 20.86 -13.83 -16.93
CA THR A 251 21.55 -14.38 -18.11
C THR A 251 22.27 -15.68 -17.79
N GLU A 252 22.93 -15.75 -16.63
CA GLU A 252 23.63 -16.95 -16.19
C GLU A 252 22.66 -18.09 -15.84
N HIS A 253 21.53 -17.78 -15.20
CA HIS A 253 20.45 -18.72 -14.96
C HIS A 253 19.95 -19.35 -16.27
N ASP A 254 19.65 -18.52 -17.28
CA ASP A 254 19.20 -18.97 -18.60
C ASP A 254 20.25 -19.83 -19.31
N ARG A 255 21.53 -19.49 -19.16
CA ARG A 255 22.64 -20.27 -19.73
C ARG A 255 22.75 -21.66 -19.10
N ILE A 256 22.58 -21.75 -17.79
CA ILE A 256 22.67 -23.02 -17.05
C ILE A 256 21.40 -23.86 -17.25
N SER A 257 20.22 -23.24 -17.21
CA SER A 257 18.93 -23.92 -17.38
C SER A 257 18.83 -24.59 -18.76
N LYS A 258 19.36 -23.95 -19.82
CA LYS A 258 19.45 -24.52 -21.18
C LYS A 258 20.34 -25.75 -21.30
N LYS A 259 21.25 -25.99 -20.35
CA LYS A 259 22.08 -27.21 -20.32
C LYS A 259 21.35 -28.41 -19.72
N ARG A 260 20.19 -28.19 -19.10
CA ARG A 260 19.39 -29.25 -18.49
C ARG A 260 18.67 -30.03 -19.60
N HIS A 261 18.93 -31.33 -19.67
CA HIS A 261 18.15 -32.23 -20.52
C HIS A 261 16.77 -32.48 -19.92
N ASP A 262 15.81 -32.80 -20.79
CA ASP A 262 14.44 -33.11 -20.37
C ASP A 262 14.42 -34.21 -19.30
N LYS A 263 13.51 -34.08 -18.33
CA LYS A 263 13.36 -34.96 -17.15
C LYS A 263 14.54 -35.03 -16.18
N THR A 264 15.63 -34.32 -16.44
CA THR A 264 16.79 -34.30 -15.55
C THR A 264 16.53 -33.39 -14.35
N CYS A 265 17.03 -33.80 -13.18
CA CYS A 265 16.87 -33.16 -11.87
C CYS A 265 15.47 -33.26 -11.23
N GLU A 266 14.49 -33.90 -11.89
CA GLU A 266 13.12 -34.03 -11.35
C GLU A 266 13.04 -34.84 -10.05
N TRP A 267 13.96 -35.78 -9.86
CA TRP A 267 14.08 -36.56 -8.63
C TRP A 267 14.23 -35.67 -7.39
N MET A 268 14.77 -34.45 -7.52
CA MET A 268 14.92 -33.49 -6.43
C MET A 268 13.55 -33.09 -5.83
N ALA A 269 12.49 -33.05 -6.63
CA ALA A 269 11.15 -32.79 -6.12
C ALA A 269 10.61 -33.94 -5.24
N GLY A 270 11.17 -35.14 -5.39
CA GLY A 270 10.84 -36.32 -4.58
C GLY A 270 11.57 -36.35 -3.24
N GLU A 271 12.72 -35.69 -3.13
CA GLU A 271 13.60 -35.72 -1.96
C GLU A 271 12.94 -35.15 -0.70
N GLN A 272 13.00 -35.91 0.40
CA GLN A 272 12.32 -35.54 1.64
C GLN A 272 12.94 -34.29 2.27
N GLN A 273 14.25 -34.12 2.16
CA GLN A 273 14.95 -32.92 2.66
C GLN A 273 14.48 -31.65 1.92
N PHE A 274 14.33 -31.73 0.59
CA PHE A 274 13.83 -30.62 -0.22
C PHE A 274 12.39 -30.27 0.12
N LYS A 275 11.50 -31.27 0.23
CA LYS A 275 10.10 -31.08 0.65
C LYS A 275 10.00 -30.41 2.02
N SER A 276 10.74 -30.94 2.99
CA SER A 276 10.73 -30.42 4.37
C SER A 276 11.22 -28.97 4.40
N TRP A 277 12.29 -28.65 3.67
CA TRP A 277 12.80 -27.28 3.53
C TRP A 277 11.79 -26.35 2.83
N MET A 278 11.08 -26.83 1.81
CA MET A 278 10.04 -26.08 1.10
C MET A 278 8.82 -25.75 1.96
N GLU A 279 8.51 -26.60 2.94
CA GLU A 279 7.39 -26.45 3.87
C GLU A 279 7.75 -25.68 5.15
N ASN A 280 9.02 -25.32 5.34
CA ASN A 280 9.57 -24.79 6.61
C ASN A 280 9.40 -25.77 7.79
N ASN A 281 9.43 -27.08 7.51
CA ASN A 281 9.30 -28.15 8.50
C ASN A 281 10.66 -28.65 9.02
N THR A 282 11.72 -27.85 8.87
CA THR A 282 13.09 -28.18 9.29
C THR A 282 13.57 -27.22 10.38
N GLU A 283 14.36 -27.71 11.32
CA GLU A 283 15.03 -26.85 12.31
C GLU A 283 16.13 -26.01 11.66
N ASP A 284 16.78 -26.53 10.62
CA ASP A 284 17.78 -25.81 9.82
C ASP A 284 17.10 -25.10 8.63
N PRO A 285 17.23 -23.76 8.50
CA PRO A 285 16.71 -23.02 7.34
C PRO A 285 17.54 -23.21 6.06
N CYS A 286 18.70 -23.88 6.12
CA CYS A 286 19.59 -24.09 4.99
C CYS A 286 19.46 -25.51 4.41
N LEU A 287 19.35 -25.60 3.08
CA LEU A 287 19.48 -26.85 2.34
C LEU A 287 20.82 -26.85 1.59
N TRP A 288 21.69 -27.78 1.97
CA TRP A 288 23.02 -27.90 1.39
C TRP A 288 23.06 -29.01 0.33
N ILE A 289 23.50 -28.67 -0.89
CA ILE A 289 23.71 -29.64 -1.97
C ILE A 289 25.21 -29.79 -2.19
N HIS A 290 25.72 -31.00 -1.96
CA HIS A 290 27.14 -31.31 -2.04
C HIS A 290 27.42 -32.30 -3.17
N GLY A 291 28.62 -32.23 -3.74
CA GLY A 291 29.02 -33.11 -4.83
C GLY A 291 30.35 -32.73 -5.43
N LYS A 292 31.01 -33.68 -6.09
CA LYS A 292 32.30 -33.47 -6.75
C LYS A 292 32.18 -32.39 -7.85
N PRO A 293 33.27 -31.67 -8.20
CA PRO A 293 33.28 -30.81 -9.38
C PRO A 293 32.76 -31.56 -10.62
N GLY A 294 31.94 -30.90 -11.44
CA GLY A 294 31.31 -31.52 -12.61
C GLY A 294 30.08 -32.40 -12.35
N SER A 295 29.67 -32.64 -11.10
CA SER A 295 28.51 -33.50 -10.78
C SER A 295 27.13 -32.92 -11.11
N GLY A 296 27.06 -31.80 -11.83
CA GLY A 296 25.78 -31.17 -12.23
C GLY A 296 25.09 -30.30 -11.17
N LYS A 297 25.75 -29.91 -10.07
CA LYS A 297 25.16 -29.08 -8.99
C LYS A 297 24.50 -27.81 -9.51
N SER A 298 25.17 -27.04 -10.36
CA SER A 298 24.61 -25.81 -10.94
C SER A 298 23.33 -26.06 -11.76
N VAL A 299 23.26 -27.20 -12.46
CA VAL A 299 22.06 -27.62 -13.21
C VAL A 299 20.93 -27.96 -12.24
N ILE A 300 21.23 -28.65 -11.13
CA ILE A 300 20.26 -28.90 -10.05
C ILE A 300 19.77 -27.58 -9.43
N CYS A 301 20.67 -26.64 -9.13
CA CYS A 301 20.32 -25.31 -8.62
C CYS A 301 19.38 -24.58 -9.59
N SER A 302 19.64 -24.64 -10.90
CA SER A 302 18.74 -24.04 -11.90
C SER A 302 17.34 -24.67 -11.89
N TYR A 303 17.24 -26.00 -11.73
CA TYR A 303 15.95 -26.68 -11.59
C TYR A 303 15.21 -26.23 -10.32
N ILE A 304 15.91 -26.12 -9.19
CA ILE A 304 15.32 -25.65 -7.94
C ILE A 304 14.80 -24.22 -8.11
N ILE A 305 15.62 -23.30 -8.63
CA ILE A 305 15.22 -21.90 -8.87
C ILE A 305 13.95 -21.84 -9.73
N GLN A 306 13.88 -22.62 -10.81
CA GLN A 306 12.68 -22.68 -11.65
C GLN A 306 11.44 -23.10 -10.84
N ARG A 307 11.53 -24.15 -10.02
CA ARG A 307 10.44 -24.62 -9.16
C ARG A 307 10.02 -23.59 -8.09
N LEU A 308 10.97 -22.79 -7.60
CA LEU A 308 10.69 -21.72 -6.63
C LEU A 308 9.96 -20.54 -7.29
N ILE A 309 10.39 -20.13 -8.49
CA ILE A 309 9.75 -19.05 -9.26
C ILE A 309 8.31 -19.43 -9.65
N GLU A 310 8.07 -20.70 -9.97
CA GLU A 310 6.73 -21.20 -10.30
C GLU A 310 5.77 -21.27 -9.10
N LYS A 311 6.24 -21.10 -7.85
CA LYS A 311 5.42 -21.19 -6.64
C LYS A 311 4.78 -19.84 -6.30
N PRO A 312 3.43 -19.69 -6.37
CA PRO A 312 2.77 -18.43 -6.06
C PRO A 312 3.02 -17.98 -4.63
N GLY A 313 3.25 -16.68 -4.44
CA GLY A 313 3.49 -16.07 -3.12
C GLY A 313 4.90 -16.30 -2.55
N LEU A 314 5.78 -17.02 -3.27
CA LEU A 314 7.18 -17.19 -2.89
C LEU A 314 8.07 -16.20 -3.66
N THR A 315 8.92 -15.47 -2.94
CA THR A 315 9.96 -14.63 -3.54
C THR A 315 11.22 -15.44 -3.70
N THR A 316 11.79 -15.46 -4.91
CA THR A 316 13.00 -16.24 -5.18
C THR A 316 14.14 -15.29 -5.50
N CYS A 317 15.22 -15.40 -4.75
CA CYS A 317 16.48 -14.72 -5.07
C CYS A 317 17.56 -15.76 -5.33
N TYR A 318 18.49 -15.46 -6.23
CA TYR A 318 19.58 -16.39 -6.51
C TYR A 318 20.86 -15.68 -6.95
N TYR A 319 21.98 -16.36 -6.74
CA TYR A 319 23.29 -15.88 -7.17
C TYR A 319 24.15 -17.07 -7.59
N TYR A 320 24.73 -17.00 -8.78
CA TYR A 320 25.74 -17.90 -9.31
C TYR A 320 27.11 -17.29 -9.06
N CYS A 321 27.92 -17.93 -8.21
CA CYS A 321 29.29 -17.53 -7.97
C CYS A 321 30.15 -17.75 -9.21
N ASP A 322 30.84 -16.69 -9.64
CA ASP A 322 31.85 -16.77 -10.69
C ASP A 322 33.24 -16.60 -10.09
N SER A 323 34.08 -17.62 -10.22
CA SER A 323 35.50 -17.60 -9.84
C SER A 323 36.32 -16.49 -10.52
N ARG A 324 35.83 -15.95 -11.64
CA ARG A 324 36.47 -14.86 -12.40
C ARG A 324 36.00 -13.47 -11.96
N SER A 325 35.00 -13.39 -11.09
CA SER A 325 34.53 -12.12 -10.56
C SER A 325 35.63 -11.49 -9.71
N SER A 326 36.00 -10.25 -10.05
CA SER A 326 36.88 -9.45 -9.21
C SER A 326 36.04 -8.72 -8.15
N GLY A 327 36.59 -8.56 -6.95
CA GLY A 327 35.96 -7.82 -5.84
C GLY A 327 35.36 -8.71 -4.75
N ASN A 328 34.58 -8.08 -3.87
CA ASN A 328 34.03 -8.75 -2.69
C ASN A 328 32.75 -9.52 -3.03
N VAL A 329 32.85 -10.85 -3.13
CA VAL A 329 31.73 -11.75 -3.47
C VAL A 329 30.57 -11.59 -2.47
N CYS A 330 30.82 -11.44 -1.18
CA CYS A 330 29.76 -11.25 -0.19
C CYS A 330 28.97 -9.96 -0.45
N GLN A 331 29.66 -8.87 -0.80
CA GLN A 331 29.03 -7.61 -1.15
C GLN A 331 28.17 -7.77 -2.42
N GLN A 332 28.68 -8.47 -3.43
CA GLN A 332 27.94 -8.74 -4.66
C GLN A 332 26.70 -9.60 -4.40
N ILE A 333 26.80 -10.65 -3.57
CA ILE A 333 25.66 -11.50 -3.21
C ILE A 333 24.57 -10.66 -2.54
N LEU A 334 24.91 -9.88 -1.50
CA LEU A 334 23.93 -9.07 -0.78
C LEU A 334 23.27 -8.02 -1.67
N ALA A 335 24.07 -7.32 -2.48
CA ALA A 335 23.56 -6.32 -3.40
C ALA A 335 22.67 -6.96 -4.49
N THR A 336 23.05 -8.12 -5.04
CA THR A 336 22.21 -8.84 -6.02
C THR A 336 20.88 -9.28 -5.41
N ILE A 337 20.90 -9.85 -4.20
CA ILE A 337 19.68 -10.24 -3.48
C ILE A 337 18.78 -9.01 -3.28
N ALA A 338 19.34 -7.89 -2.83
CA ALA A 338 18.59 -6.66 -2.67
C ALA A 338 17.96 -6.18 -4.00
N ILE A 339 18.71 -6.18 -5.10
CA ILE A 339 18.19 -5.81 -6.43
C ILE A 339 17.04 -6.73 -6.85
N GLN A 340 17.18 -8.05 -6.67
CA GLN A 340 16.12 -9.01 -7.04
C GLN A 340 14.87 -8.85 -6.16
N LEU A 341 15.03 -8.55 -4.87
CA LEU A 341 13.90 -8.19 -3.99
C LEU A 341 13.20 -6.93 -4.47
N LEU A 342 13.95 -5.87 -4.81
CA LEU A 342 13.39 -4.61 -5.30
C LEU A 342 12.62 -4.78 -6.62
N ARG A 343 13.11 -5.63 -7.54
CA ARG A 343 12.44 -5.90 -8.83
C ARG A 343 11.13 -6.66 -8.66
N GLN A 344 11.07 -7.57 -7.69
CA GLN A 344 9.87 -8.37 -7.40
C GLN A 344 8.86 -7.60 -6.52
N HIS A 345 9.35 -6.69 -5.67
CA HIS A 345 8.56 -5.89 -4.73
C HIS A 345 8.91 -4.41 -4.88
N ASN A 346 8.35 -3.75 -5.89
CA ASN A 346 8.70 -2.36 -6.20
C ASN A 346 8.39 -1.39 -5.05
N GLU A 347 7.42 -1.73 -4.20
CA GLU A 347 6.97 -0.92 -3.07
C GLU A 347 8.06 -0.72 -2.01
N ILE A 348 9.00 -1.66 -1.86
CA ILE A 348 10.08 -1.55 -0.87
C ILE A 348 11.26 -0.69 -1.35
N SER A 349 11.25 -0.22 -2.62
CA SER A 349 12.25 0.73 -3.14
C SER A 349 12.26 2.07 -2.38
N THR A 350 11.13 2.41 -1.75
CA THR A 350 10.96 3.60 -0.91
C THR A 350 11.83 3.56 0.34
N LEU A 351 12.10 2.37 0.89
CA LEU A 351 13.00 2.17 2.02
C LEU A 351 14.43 2.54 1.62
N VAL A 352 14.91 2.02 0.48
CA VAL A 352 16.28 2.27 -0.01
C VAL A 352 16.48 3.75 -0.32
N ALA A 353 15.52 4.37 -1.02
CA ALA A 353 15.61 5.76 -1.41
C ALA A 353 15.73 6.71 -0.21
N ASN A 354 14.88 6.54 0.82
CA ASN A 354 14.87 7.44 1.97
C ASN A 354 15.98 7.16 2.99
N ALA A 355 16.36 5.90 3.17
CA ALA A 355 17.38 5.53 4.16
C ALA A 355 18.81 5.82 3.67
N PHE A 356 19.07 5.71 2.37
CA PHE A 356 20.44 5.79 1.83
C PHE A 356 20.60 6.87 0.76
N ILE A 357 19.77 6.85 -0.29
CA ILE A 357 19.97 7.70 -1.47
C ILE A 357 19.78 9.19 -1.13
N TYR A 358 18.65 9.56 -0.52
CA TYR A 358 18.38 10.96 -0.16
C TYR A 358 19.27 11.47 0.97
N ARG A 359 20.00 10.59 1.66
CA ARG A 359 20.99 10.95 2.66
C ARG A 359 22.42 11.03 2.09
N GLY A 360 22.61 10.75 0.80
CA GLY A 360 23.92 10.75 0.16
C GLY A 360 24.86 9.67 0.70
N VAL A 361 24.32 8.53 1.16
CA VAL A 361 25.12 7.43 1.72
C VAL A 361 25.51 6.47 0.62
N ASP A 362 26.81 6.13 0.54
CA ASP A 362 27.32 5.17 -0.45
C ASP A 362 26.94 3.71 -0.13
N CYS A 363 26.82 2.90 -1.19
CA CYS A 363 26.59 1.47 -1.08
C CYS A 363 27.87 0.76 -0.61
N THR A 364 27.96 0.49 0.69
CA THR A 364 29.05 -0.27 1.30
C THR A 364 28.55 -1.57 1.90
N MET A 365 29.46 -2.51 2.20
CA MET A 365 29.12 -3.76 2.87
C MET A 365 28.40 -3.55 4.20
N THR A 366 28.76 -2.52 4.97
CA THR A 366 28.09 -2.17 6.23
C THR A 366 26.63 -1.81 6.00
N GLN A 367 26.34 -0.99 4.99
CA GLN A 367 24.96 -0.62 4.66
C GLN A 367 24.16 -1.81 4.14
N LEU A 368 24.77 -2.67 3.32
CA LEU A 368 24.12 -3.88 2.82
C LEU A 368 23.75 -4.87 3.94
N ARG A 369 24.63 -5.05 4.92
CA ARG A 369 24.36 -5.88 6.11
C ARG A 369 23.20 -5.34 6.95
N ALA A 370 23.01 -4.02 7.00
CA ALA A 370 21.88 -3.41 7.68
C ALA A 370 20.58 -3.48 6.85
N LEU A 371 20.69 -3.28 5.53
CA LEU A 371 19.57 -3.17 4.60
C LEU A 371 18.92 -4.50 4.26
N VAL A 372 19.70 -5.51 3.87
CA VAL A 372 19.15 -6.79 3.36
C VAL A 372 18.23 -7.48 4.38
N PRO A 373 18.55 -7.56 5.68
CA PRO A 373 17.64 -8.11 6.68
C PRO A 373 16.31 -7.35 6.76
N GLN A 374 16.32 -6.01 6.64
CA GLN A 374 15.09 -5.21 6.65
C GLN A 374 14.23 -5.49 5.42
N LEU A 375 14.83 -5.61 4.23
CA LEU A 375 14.12 -5.98 3.01
C LEU A 375 13.50 -7.37 3.15
N LEU A 376 14.25 -8.36 3.66
CA LEU A 376 13.76 -9.72 3.88
C LEU A 376 12.64 -9.79 4.93
N GLN A 377 12.68 -8.96 5.97
CA GLN A 377 11.60 -8.87 6.96
C GLN A 377 10.30 -8.29 6.36
N THR A 378 10.43 -7.42 5.35
CA THR A 378 9.31 -6.77 4.67
C THR A 378 8.62 -7.70 3.66
N VAL A 379 9.33 -8.72 3.16
CA VAL A 379 8.80 -9.69 2.19
C VAL A 379 8.28 -10.95 2.89
N ALA A 380 7.15 -11.50 2.43
CA ALA A 380 6.40 -12.49 3.17
C ALA A 380 7.09 -13.87 3.29
N SER A 381 7.71 -14.34 2.21
CA SER A 381 8.42 -15.62 2.15
C SER A 381 9.46 -15.55 1.05
N THR A 382 10.73 -15.68 1.42
CA THR A 382 11.85 -15.59 0.48
C THR A 382 12.68 -16.88 0.53
N ARG A 383 13.09 -17.38 -0.63
CA ARG A 383 14.11 -18.42 -0.77
C ARG A 383 15.29 -17.86 -1.53
N ILE A 384 16.48 -18.09 -0.99
CA ILE A 384 17.75 -17.60 -1.54
C ILE A 384 18.55 -18.82 -1.96
N VAL A 385 18.94 -18.89 -3.24
CA VAL A 385 19.75 -19.98 -3.79
C VAL A 385 21.12 -19.43 -4.19
N ILE A 386 22.18 -19.95 -3.58
CA ILE A 386 23.55 -19.56 -3.92
C ILE A 386 24.25 -20.77 -4.54
N ASP A 387 24.59 -20.69 -5.82
CA ASP A 387 25.33 -21.73 -6.53
C ASP A 387 26.83 -21.42 -6.54
N GLY A 388 27.66 -22.45 -6.32
CA GLY A 388 29.12 -22.30 -6.32
C GLY A 388 29.69 -21.66 -5.05
N PHE A 389 29.02 -21.81 -3.91
CA PHE A 389 29.57 -21.42 -2.59
C PHE A 389 30.71 -22.38 -2.23
N GLY A 390 31.96 -21.90 -2.21
CA GLY A 390 33.16 -22.69 -2.01
C GLY A 390 34.37 -21.85 -1.64
#